data_AF-A0A1Z8RCP1-F1
#
_entry.id   AF-A0A1Z8RCP1-F1
#
_cell.length_a   1.000
_cell.length_b   1.000
_cell.length_c   1.000
_cell.angle_alpha   90.00
_cell.angle_beta   90.00
_cell.angle_gamma   90.00
#
_symmetry.space_group_name_H-M   'P 1'
#
loop_
_entity.id
_entity.type
_entity.pdbx_description
1 polymer ?
#
loop_
_entity_poly.entity_id
_entity_poly.type
_entity_poly.pdbx_seq_one_letter_code
_entity_poly.pdbx_strand_id
1 'polypeptide(L)'
;MNRFIFLSLLSFGMLVSSFSFAQDETTKLQTTGVFVKNDKGALVFTDDADKKKYYGFNKGVKEKVGDMVGKKVKLNAKVKKKEGAKITLMTYIVSVKAVQK
;
A
#
# COMPACT_ATOMS: atom_id res chain seq x y z
N MET A 1 13.03 69.08 8.16
CA MET A 1 14.05 68.14 8.68
C MET A 1 13.47 66.74 8.67
N ASN A 2 13.97 65.90 7.77
CA ASN A 2 13.69 64.46 7.68
C ASN A 2 14.09 63.76 8.98
N ARG A 3 13.20 62.92 9.52
CA ARG A 3 13.57 61.91 10.52
C ARG A 3 12.97 60.58 10.08
N PHE A 4 13.79 59.81 9.38
CA PHE A 4 13.55 58.40 9.09
C PHE A 4 13.51 57.63 10.41
N ILE A 5 12.36 57.03 10.73
CA ILE A 5 12.28 55.99 11.75
C ILE A 5 12.10 54.66 11.03
N PHE A 6 13.17 53.88 11.12
CA PHE A 6 13.34 52.53 10.62
C PHE A 6 12.91 51.54 11.73
N LEU A 7 12.59 50.30 11.33
CA LEU A 7 12.34 49.10 12.14
C LEU A 7 10.97 48.95 12.85
N SER A 8 10.12 48.10 12.28
CA SER A 8 9.90 46.75 12.82
C SER A 8 9.04 45.90 11.88
N LEU A 9 9.73 45.21 10.97
CA LEU A 9 9.20 44.02 10.30
C LEU A 9 9.10 42.91 11.37
N LEU A 10 7.98 42.84 12.07
CA LEU A 10 7.61 41.62 12.81
C LEU A 10 6.81 40.74 11.85
N SER A 11 7.55 40.00 11.04
CA SER A 11 7.07 38.83 10.32
C SER A 11 6.42 37.88 11.32
N PHE A 12 5.10 37.89 11.34
CA PHE A 12 4.28 36.84 11.96
C PHE A 12 4.48 35.59 11.10
N GLY A 13 5.58 34.88 11.35
CA GLY A 13 5.89 33.59 10.74
C GLY A 13 4.80 32.62 11.17
N MET A 14 3.81 32.42 10.30
CA MET A 14 2.86 31.33 10.42
C MET A 14 3.67 30.04 10.47
N LEU A 15 3.79 29.46 11.68
CA LEU A 15 4.15 28.07 11.85
C LEU A 15 2.97 27.23 11.35
N VAL A 16 2.77 27.18 10.04
CA VAL A 16 1.99 26.13 9.40
C VAL A 16 2.86 24.89 9.52
N SER A 17 2.66 24.15 10.61
CA SER A 17 3.08 22.76 10.71
C SER A 17 2.52 22.04 9.49
N SER A 18 3.34 21.83 8.48
CA SER A 18 3.05 20.95 7.36
C SER A 18 3.02 19.52 7.89
N PHE A 19 1.91 19.16 8.54
CA PHE A 19 1.49 17.78 8.59
C PHE A 19 1.13 17.38 7.16
N SER A 20 2.16 17.06 6.37
CA SER A 20 2.00 16.26 5.18
C SER A 20 1.53 14.90 5.66
N PHE A 21 0.22 14.72 5.79
CA PHE A 21 -0.37 13.40 5.71
C PHE A 21 0.04 12.87 4.34
N ALA A 22 1.06 12.02 4.31
CA ALA A 22 1.36 11.21 3.15
C ALA A 22 0.07 10.44 2.85
N GLN A 23 -0.68 10.92 1.86
CA GLN A 23 -1.90 10.27 1.41
C GLN A 23 -1.45 8.93 0.86
N ASP A 24 -1.64 7.94 1.70
CA ASP A 24 -0.97 6.66 1.68
C ASP A 24 -1.56 5.88 0.48
N GLU A 25 -0.93 6.10 -0.69
CA GLU A 25 -1.56 5.94 -2.00
C GLU A 25 -1.76 4.46 -2.33
N THR A 26 -2.99 4.11 -2.70
CA THR A 26 -3.33 2.73 -3.05
C THR A 26 -3.01 2.49 -4.52
N THR A 27 -1.99 1.69 -4.80
CA THR A 27 -1.53 1.35 -6.14
C THR A 27 -2.27 0.12 -6.69
N LYS A 28 -2.46 0.06 -8.01
CA LYS A 28 -2.96 -1.16 -8.68
C LYS A 28 -1.80 -2.15 -8.90
N LEU A 29 -2.05 -3.42 -8.63
CA LEU A 29 -1.14 -4.54 -8.89
C LEU A 29 -1.81 -5.50 -9.88
N GLN A 30 -1.16 -5.74 -11.01
CA GLN A 30 -1.58 -6.75 -12.00
C GLN A 30 -0.40 -7.64 -12.33
N THR A 31 -0.47 -8.91 -11.94
CA THR A 31 0.69 -9.82 -12.03
C THR A 31 0.23 -11.28 -11.93
N THR A 32 1.17 -12.22 -12.05
CA THR A 32 0.98 -13.63 -11.74
C THR A 32 1.78 -14.04 -10.53
N GLY A 33 1.29 -15.03 -9.79
CA GLY A 33 2.02 -15.55 -8.64
C GLY A 33 1.22 -16.59 -7.88
N VAL A 34 1.59 -16.82 -6.62
CA VAL A 34 0.97 -17.83 -5.76
C VAL A 34 0.61 -17.23 -4.42
N PHE A 35 -0.58 -17.57 -3.93
CA PHE A 35 -1.01 -17.30 -2.56
C PHE A 35 -0.65 -18.45 -1.63
N VAL A 36 -0.04 -18.15 -0.49
CA VAL A 36 0.25 -19.11 0.59
C VAL A 36 -0.26 -18.55 1.92
N LYS A 37 -0.86 -19.39 2.76
CA LYS A 37 -1.20 -19.01 4.15
C LYS A 37 0.06 -19.08 5.00
N ASN A 38 0.36 -18.03 5.76
CA ASN A 38 1.42 -18.08 6.76
C ASN A 38 0.88 -18.51 8.13
N ASP A 39 1.79 -18.78 9.07
CA ASP A 39 1.47 -19.24 10.44
C ASP A 39 0.65 -18.22 11.24
N LYS A 40 0.65 -16.95 10.81
CA LYS A 40 -0.13 -15.85 11.41
C LYS A 40 -1.53 -15.71 10.78
N GLY A 41 -1.94 -16.65 9.93
CA GLY A 41 -3.25 -16.65 9.28
C GLY A 41 -3.45 -15.58 8.20
N ALA A 42 -2.37 -14.96 7.71
CA ALA A 42 -2.39 -14.03 6.59
C ALA A 42 -2.22 -14.79 5.26
N LEU A 43 -2.87 -14.30 4.20
CA LEU A 43 -2.53 -14.72 2.85
C LEU A 43 -1.35 -13.91 2.34
N VAL A 44 -0.29 -14.59 1.93
CA VAL A 44 0.90 -13.98 1.33
C VAL A 44 0.90 -14.32 -0.14
N PHE A 45 0.74 -13.30 -0.98
CA PHE A 45 0.96 -13.42 -2.41
C PHE A 45 2.42 -13.18 -2.71
N THR A 46 3.04 -14.10 -3.46
CA THR A 46 4.41 -13.91 -3.98
C THR A 46 4.34 -13.72 -5.48
N ASP A 47 4.81 -12.56 -5.96
CA ASP A 47 4.88 -12.23 -7.38
C ASP A 47 5.92 -13.13 -8.09
N ASP A 48 5.58 -13.63 -9.27
CA ASP A 48 6.49 -14.45 -10.04
C ASP A 48 7.68 -13.68 -10.62
N ALA A 49 7.49 -12.42 -11.03
CA ALA A 49 8.45 -11.62 -11.76
C ALA A 49 9.60 -11.16 -10.86
N ASP A 50 9.30 -10.66 -9.67
CA ASP A 50 10.29 -10.04 -8.78
C ASP A 50 10.31 -10.63 -7.36
N LYS A 51 9.51 -11.67 -7.11
CA LYS A 51 9.39 -12.35 -5.80
C LYS A 51 8.95 -11.43 -4.66
N LYS A 52 8.39 -10.24 -4.96
CA LYS A 52 7.83 -9.36 -3.93
C LYS A 52 6.63 -10.02 -3.27
N LYS A 53 6.51 -9.77 -1.97
CA LYS A 53 5.46 -10.33 -1.11
C LYS A 53 4.41 -9.27 -0.78
N TYR A 54 3.15 -9.65 -0.91
CA TYR A 54 1.99 -8.81 -0.61
C TYR A 54 1.09 -9.52 0.39
N TYR A 55 0.70 -8.82 1.45
CA TYR A 55 0.05 -9.43 2.60
C TYR A 55 -1.44 -9.07 2.66
N GLY A 56 -2.30 -10.07 2.52
CA GLY A 56 -3.75 -10.00 2.66
C GLY A 56 -4.23 -10.48 4.02
N PHE A 57 -4.55 -9.56 4.91
CA PHE A 57 -5.10 -9.88 6.24
C PHE A 57 -6.63 -9.83 6.28
N ASN A 58 -7.24 -9.01 5.43
CA ASN A 58 -8.67 -8.75 5.48
C ASN A 58 -9.50 -9.93 4.96
N LYS A 59 -10.74 -10.03 5.48
CA LYS A 59 -11.68 -11.12 5.17
C LYS A 59 -12.00 -11.18 3.67
N GLY A 60 -12.24 -10.05 3.02
CA GLY A 60 -12.60 -10.00 1.59
C GLY A 60 -11.49 -10.54 0.66
N VAL A 61 -10.22 -10.32 1.00
CA VAL A 61 -9.09 -10.93 0.29
C VAL A 61 -9.10 -12.44 0.49
N LYS A 62 -9.30 -12.92 1.73
CA LYS A 62 -9.33 -14.36 2.03
C LYS A 62 -10.46 -15.08 1.29
N GLU A 63 -11.64 -14.49 1.25
CA GLU A 63 -12.81 -15.06 0.56
C GLU A 63 -12.62 -15.08 -0.96
N LYS A 64 -12.08 -14.01 -1.56
CA LYS A 64 -11.83 -13.98 -3.01
C LYS A 64 -10.76 -14.97 -3.46
N VAL A 65 -9.74 -15.22 -2.64
CA VAL A 65 -8.70 -16.21 -2.96
C VAL A 65 -9.23 -17.63 -2.77
N GLY A 66 -9.99 -17.89 -1.70
CA GLY A 66 -10.71 -19.16 -1.50
C GLY A 66 -9.83 -20.40 -1.68
N ASP A 67 -10.20 -21.24 -2.65
CA ASP A 67 -9.57 -22.50 -3.01
C ASP A 67 -8.34 -22.36 -3.94
N MET A 68 -7.98 -21.13 -4.32
CA MET A 68 -6.82 -20.84 -5.17
C MET A 68 -5.49 -20.74 -4.40
N VAL A 69 -5.52 -20.91 -3.07
CA VAL A 69 -4.30 -21.03 -2.27
C VAL A 69 -3.45 -22.20 -2.77
N GLY A 70 -2.15 -21.97 -2.94
CA GLY A 70 -1.22 -22.95 -3.50
C GLY A 70 -1.29 -23.12 -5.01
N LYS A 71 -2.26 -22.49 -5.70
CA LYS A 71 -2.37 -22.50 -7.16
C LYS A 71 -1.71 -21.25 -7.73
N LYS A 72 -1.16 -21.37 -8.95
CA LYS A 72 -0.70 -20.23 -9.72
C LYS A 72 -1.91 -19.44 -10.23
N VAL A 73 -1.90 -18.12 -10.02
CA VAL A 73 -3.02 -17.25 -10.39
C VAL A 73 -2.57 -16.02 -11.16
N LYS A 74 -3.45 -15.50 -12.03
CA LYS A 74 -3.44 -14.12 -12.52
C LYS A 74 -4.20 -13.26 -11.53
N LEU A 75 -3.56 -12.23 -11.00
CA LEU A 75 -4.08 -11.35 -9.97
C LEU A 75 -4.25 -9.92 -10.50
N ASN A 76 -5.38 -9.30 -10.18
CA ASN A 76 -5.60 -7.86 -10.25
C ASN A 76 -6.07 -7.39 -8.87
N ALA A 77 -5.27 -6.55 -8.21
CA ALA A 77 -5.50 -6.12 -6.84
C ALA A 77 -5.14 -4.65 -6.63
N LYS A 78 -5.59 -4.12 -5.51
CA LYS A 78 -5.14 -2.86 -4.94
C LYS A 78 -4.21 -3.16 -3.77
N VAL A 79 -3.06 -2.51 -3.76
CA VAL A 79 -2.03 -2.69 -2.77
C VAL A 79 -1.62 -1.35 -2.19
N LYS A 80 -1.15 -1.37 -0.95
CA LYS A 80 -0.76 -0.18 -0.22
C LYS A 80 0.48 -0.48 0.59
N LYS A 81 1.52 0.33 0.46
CA LYS A 81 2.71 0.22 1.31
C LYS A 81 2.32 0.65 2.72
N LYS A 82 2.70 -0.13 3.74
CA LYS A 82 2.52 0.28 5.13
C LYS A 82 3.79 0.95 5.61
N GLU A 83 3.73 2.27 5.79
CA GLU A 83 4.81 3.02 6.42
C GLU A 83 5.11 2.47 7.83
N GLY A 84 6.40 2.41 8.20
CA GLY A 84 6.87 1.81 9.45
C GLY A 84 7.07 0.29 9.44
N ALA A 85 6.28 -0.48 8.68
CA ALA A 85 6.32 -1.96 8.74
C ALA A 85 7.11 -2.64 7.59
N LYS A 86 7.61 -1.86 6.60
CA LYS A 86 8.31 -2.38 5.40
C LYS A 86 7.58 -3.52 4.67
N ILE A 87 6.25 -3.57 4.77
CA ILE A 87 5.39 -4.53 4.06
C ILE A 87 4.45 -3.80 3.11
N THR A 88 4.01 -4.52 2.07
CA THR A 88 2.93 -4.07 1.19
C THR A 88 1.68 -4.87 1.49
N LEU A 89 0.62 -4.17 1.87
CA LEU A 89 -0.70 -4.75 2.16
C LEU A 89 -1.52 -4.89 0.89
N MET A 90 -2.20 -6.01 0.75
CA MET A 90 -3.24 -6.18 -0.25
C MET A 90 -4.57 -5.74 0.35
N THR A 91 -5.06 -4.59 -0.10
CA THR A 91 -6.26 -3.96 0.46
C THR A 91 -7.53 -4.49 -0.19
N TYR A 92 -7.49 -4.81 -1.48
CA TYR A 92 -8.64 -5.32 -2.22
C TYR A 92 -8.21 -6.17 -3.41
N ILE A 93 -8.86 -7.30 -3.65
CA ILE A 93 -8.70 -8.06 -4.89
C ILE A 93 -9.82 -7.64 -5.84
N VAL A 94 -9.47 -7.14 -7.02
CA VAL A 94 -10.43 -6.86 -8.09
C VAL A 94 -10.83 -8.18 -8.74
N SER A 95 -9.84 -8.94 -9.20
CA SER A 95 -10.04 -10.28 -9.77
C SER A 95 -8.85 -11.19 -9.48
N VAL A 96 -9.13 -12.49 -9.40
CA VAL A 96 -8.13 -13.54 -9.27
C VAL A 96 -8.63 -14.74 -10.06
N LYS A 97 -7.76 -15.32 -10.90
CA LYS A 97 -8.09 -16.47 -11.73
C LYS A 97 -6.94 -17.45 -11.72
N ALA A 98 -7.22 -18.74 -11.56
CA ALA A 98 -6.21 -19.78 -11.74
C ALA A 98 -5.62 -19.71 -13.16
N VAL A 99 -4.29 -19.87 -13.26
CA VAL A 99 -3.64 -20.13 -14.54
C VAL A 99 -3.88 -21.61 -14.84
N GLN A 100 -4.68 -21.88 -15.87
CA GLN A 100 -4.85 -23.26 -16.36
C GLN A 100 -3.47 -23.77 -16.81
N LYS A 101 -3.15 -25.00 -16.41
CA LYS A 101 -1.96 -25.71 -16.91
C LYS A 101 -2.15 -26.09 -18.37
#